data_AF-A0A663DS54-F1
#
_entry.id   AF-A0A663DS54-F1
#
_cell.length_a   1.000
_cell.length_b   1.000
_cell.length_c   1.000
_cell.angle_alpha   90.00
_cell.angle_beta   90.00
_cell.angle_gamma   90.00
#
_symmetry.space_group_name_H-M   'P 1'
#
loop_
_entity.id
_entity.type
_entity.pdbx_description
1 polymer ?
#
loop_
_entity_poly.entity_id
_entity_poly.type
_entity_poly.pdbx_seq_one_letter_code
_entity_poly.pdbx_strand_id
1 'polypeptide(L)'
;MGKLQRVSAQLVELSPEQGAPFQQRWREAEEQYGCIRERVRQAAALLEDALPRYSQLTERMDLLLECLERLQSRLQSQPSVRGDAAHLREQIRENSLALGELEKLGVALETVQAQGSELLASMQAANSDAALLSQWGCLRGRCQEQERWLRELLALADRFWHGLSELALTLSDTQQLVLGLEEAGGEPEAIRTRLRTLQVRGWELGGQPRGTGSPVARASPSPPPSPGPQALREEIDSLQGELDTLGSLGVEL
;
A
#
# COMPACT_ATOMS: atom_id res chain seq x y z
N MET A 1 46.48 -43.53 -14.98
CA MET A 1 46.86 -44.16 -13.69
C MET A 1 47.54 -45.52 -13.86
N GLY A 2 46.91 -46.54 -14.49
CA GLY A 2 47.49 -47.89 -14.57
C GLY A 2 48.82 -48.09 -15.34
N LYS A 3 49.33 -47.05 -16.03
CA LYS A 3 50.67 -47.09 -16.67
C LYS A 3 51.78 -46.71 -15.68
N LEU A 4 51.58 -45.68 -14.85
CA LEU A 4 52.56 -45.27 -13.83
C LEU A 4 52.68 -46.29 -12.69
N GLN A 5 51.58 -46.93 -12.30
CA GLN A 5 51.60 -48.01 -11.31
C GLN A 5 52.41 -49.22 -11.78
N ARG A 6 52.36 -49.54 -13.08
CA ARG A 6 53.20 -50.60 -13.67
C ARG A 6 54.67 -50.21 -13.67
N VAL A 7 54.97 -48.96 -14.00
CA VAL A 7 56.34 -48.43 -14.01
C VAL A 7 56.91 -48.37 -12.59
N SER A 8 56.12 -48.00 -11.57
CA SER A 8 56.58 -47.97 -10.17
C SER A 8 56.85 -49.37 -9.62
N ALA A 9 56.00 -50.36 -9.96
CA ALA A 9 56.23 -51.75 -9.58
C ALA A 9 57.50 -52.33 -10.21
N GLN A 10 57.73 -52.08 -11.50
CA GLN A 10 58.94 -52.51 -12.21
C GLN A 10 60.22 -51.82 -11.69
N LEU A 11 60.14 -50.54 -11.32
CA LEU A 11 61.26 -49.81 -10.72
C LEU A 11 61.66 -50.34 -9.34
N VAL A 12 60.69 -50.78 -8.53
CA VAL A 12 60.93 -51.41 -7.23
C VAL A 12 61.57 -52.79 -7.40
N GLU A 13 61.14 -53.57 -8.40
CA GLU A 13 61.74 -54.87 -8.74
C GLU A 13 63.18 -54.75 -9.24
N LEU A 14 63.48 -53.73 -10.05
CA LEU A 14 64.81 -53.53 -10.65
C LEU A 14 65.79 -52.77 -9.74
N SER A 15 65.29 -51.90 -8.85
CA SER A 15 66.10 -51.03 -8.00
C SER A 15 65.38 -50.61 -6.72
N PRO A 16 65.51 -51.37 -5.60
CA PRO A 16 64.75 -51.10 -4.39
C PRO A 16 65.07 -49.75 -3.74
N GLU A 17 66.32 -49.27 -3.83
CA GLU A 17 66.75 -48.00 -3.21
C GLU A 17 66.10 -46.75 -3.84
N GLN A 18 65.84 -46.78 -5.15
CA GLN A 18 65.21 -45.66 -5.87
C GLN A 18 63.71 -45.89 -6.11
N GLY A 19 63.28 -47.16 -6.16
CA GLY A 19 61.87 -47.54 -6.37
C GLY A 19 60.98 -47.28 -5.16
N ALA A 20 61.47 -47.53 -3.93
CA ALA A 20 60.69 -47.29 -2.71
C ALA A 20 60.23 -45.83 -2.52
N PRO A 21 61.10 -44.81 -2.62
CA PRO A 21 60.66 -43.41 -2.50
C PRO A 21 59.77 -42.97 -3.68
N PHE A 22 59.99 -43.50 -4.88
CA PHE A 22 59.12 -43.25 -6.03
C PHE A 22 57.71 -43.85 -5.83
N GLN A 23 57.62 -45.08 -5.30
CA GLN A 23 56.35 -45.74 -5.01
C GLN A 23 55.58 -45.04 -3.87
N GLN A 24 56.28 -44.49 -2.87
CA GLN A 24 55.65 -43.66 -1.83
C GLN A 24 55.08 -42.36 -2.40
N ARG A 25 55.88 -41.58 -3.14
CA ARG A 25 55.42 -40.35 -3.79
C ARG A 25 54.27 -40.59 -4.77
N TRP A 26 54.31 -41.72 -5.49
CA TRP A 26 53.21 -42.12 -6.35
C TRP A 26 51.93 -42.40 -5.56
N ARG A 27 52.01 -43.16 -4.45
CA ARG A 27 50.85 -43.42 -3.58
C ARG A 27 50.26 -42.13 -3.01
N GLU A 28 51.09 -41.23 -2.52
CA GLU A 28 50.66 -39.91 -2.04
C GLU A 28 49.93 -39.11 -3.13
N ALA A 29 50.47 -39.09 -4.35
CA ALA A 29 49.83 -38.42 -5.48
C ALA A 29 48.50 -39.07 -5.89
N GLU A 30 48.41 -40.40 -5.80
CA GLU A 30 47.19 -41.16 -6.09
C GLU A 30 46.10 -40.91 -5.05
N GLU A 31 46.47 -40.84 -3.76
CA GLU A 31 45.59 -40.45 -2.66
C GLU A 31 45.10 -39.01 -2.82
N GLN A 32 46.01 -38.06 -3.12
CA GLN A 32 45.65 -36.66 -3.39
C GLN A 32 44.70 -36.53 -4.58
N TYR A 33 44.97 -37.23 -5.67
CA TYR A 33 44.09 -37.26 -6.84
C TYR A 33 42.72 -37.86 -6.51
N GLY A 34 42.67 -38.92 -5.69
CA GLY A 34 41.44 -39.50 -5.17
C GLY A 34 40.63 -38.50 -4.36
N CYS A 35 41.26 -37.81 -3.41
CA CYS A 35 40.65 -36.74 -2.62
C CYS A 35 40.10 -35.61 -3.49
N ILE A 36 40.84 -35.17 -4.51
CA ILE A 36 40.38 -34.14 -5.45
C ILE A 36 39.18 -34.63 -6.25
N ARG A 37 39.21 -35.85 -6.80
CA ARG A 37 38.08 -36.43 -7.53
C ARG A 37 36.83 -36.50 -6.68
N GLU A 38 36.98 -36.93 -5.42
CA GLU A 38 35.85 -37.05 -4.51
C GLU A 38 35.27 -35.68 -4.16
N ARG A 39 36.12 -34.68 -3.89
CA ARG A 39 35.67 -33.29 -3.70
C ARG A 39 34.96 -32.73 -4.92
N VAL A 40 35.46 -32.97 -6.12
CA VAL A 40 34.82 -32.54 -7.38
C VAL A 40 33.47 -33.23 -7.56
N ARG A 41 33.38 -34.54 -7.26
CA ARG A 41 32.12 -35.28 -7.33
C ARG A 41 31.08 -34.74 -6.33
N GLN A 42 31.48 -34.44 -5.11
CA GLN A 42 30.62 -33.85 -4.08
C GLN A 42 30.14 -32.45 -4.50
N ALA A 43 31.04 -31.61 -5.01
CA ALA A 43 30.69 -30.29 -5.50
C ALA A 43 29.72 -30.34 -6.70
N ALA A 44 29.94 -31.27 -7.64
CA ALA A 44 29.04 -31.47 -8.77
C ALA A 44 27.62 -31.87 -8.32
N ALA A 45 27.51 -32.81 -7.37
CA ALA A 45 26.22 -33.21 -6.81
C ALA A 45 25.48 -32.06 -6.12
N LEU A 46 26.20 -31.24 -5.33
CA LEU A 46 25.61 -30.06 -4.69
C LEU A 46 25.10 -29.04 -5.72
N LEU A 47 25.84 -28.82 -6.81
CA LEU A 47 25.43 -27.91 -7.88
C LEU A 47 24.24 -28.44 -8.67
N GLU A 48 24.22 -29.74 -8.98
CA GLU A 48 23.08 -30.41 -9.65
C GLU A 48 21.78 -30.26 -8.85
N ASP A 49 21.87 -30.27 -7.51
CA ASP A 49 20.71 -30.06 -6.63
C ASP A 49 20.32 -28.58 -6.45
N ALA A 50 21.30 -27.67 -6.39
CA ALA A 50 21.05 -26.26 -6.08
C ALA A 50 20.63 -25.41 -7.28
N LEU A 51 21.18 -25.68 -8.47
CA LEU A 51 20.85 -24.95 -9.70
C LEU A 51 19.34 -24.89 -10.01
N PRO A 52 18.59 -26.01 -10.00
CA PRO A 52 17.15 -25.95 -10.28
C PRO A 52 16.39 -25.16 -9.22
N ARG A 53 16.80 -25.27 -7.95
CA ARG A 53 16.16 -24.52 -6.84
C ARG A 53 16.42 -23.02 -6.95
N TYR A 54 17.63 -22.63 -7.34
CA TYR A 54 17.97 -21.23 -7.61
C TYR A 54 17.16 -20.68 -8.79
N SER A 55 17.06 -21.42 -9.90
CA SER A 55 16.25 -21.04 -11.07
C SER A 55 14.77 -20.82 -10.69
N GLN A 56 14.20 -21.74 -9.93
CA GLN A 56 12.82 -21.63 -9.45
C GLN A 56 12.63 -20.42 -8.54
N LEU A 57 13.61 -20.13 -7.69
CA LEU A 57 13.58 -18.98 -6.78
C LEU A 57 13.64 -17.67 -7.57
N THR A 58 14.53 -17.56 -8.56
CA THR A 58 14.64 -16.37 -9.41
C THR A 58 13.36 -16.12 -10.20
N GLU A 59 12.78 -17.16 -10.83
CA GLU A 59 11.51 -17.04 -11.54
C GLU A 59 10.38 -16.57 -10.62
N ARG A 60 10.35 -17.08 -9.39
CA ARG A 60 9.35 -16.68 -8.39
C ARG A 60 9.56 -15.24 -7.92
N MET A 61 10.80 -14.79 -7.77
CA MET A 61 11.12 -13.38 -7.46
C MET A 61 10.67 -12.46 -8.59
N ASP A 62 10.93 -12.82 -9.84
CA ASP A 62 10.51 -12.04 -11.01
C ASP A 62 8.98 -11.90 -11.06
N LEU A 63 8.24 -12.99 -10.86
CA LEU A 63 6.77 -12.97 -10.78
C LEU A 63 6.25 -12.08 -9.65
N LEU A 64 6.90 -12.09 -8.49
CA LEU A 64 6.52 -11.23 -7.36
C LEU A 64 6.80 -9.76 -7.65
N LEU A 65 7.93 -9.44 -8.29
CA LEU A 65 8.27 -8.10 -8.73
C LEU A 65 7.25 -7.58 -9.76
N GLU A 66 6.92 -8.36 -10.79
CA GLU A 66 5.90 -7.99 -11.78
C GLU A 66 4.53 -7.74 -11.12
N CYS A 67 4.15 -8.57 -10.13
CA CYS A 67 2.92 -8.38 -9.38
C CYS A 67 2.92 -7.06 -8.59
N LEU A 68 4.05 -6.71 -7.95
CA LEU A 68 4.21 -5.46 -7.21
C LEU A 68 4.17 -4.25 -8.14
N GLU A 69 4.88 -4.29 -9.26
CA GLU A 69 4.88 -3.22 -10.26
C GLU A 69 3.50 -2.99 -10.85
N ARG A 70 2.78 -4.07 -11.19
CA ARG A 70 1.39 -3.98 -11.65
C ARG A 70 0.49 -3.35 -10.60
N LEU A 71 0.60 -3.76 -9.34
CA LEU A 71 -0.21 -3.20 -8.25
C LEU A 71 0.12 -1.72 -8.01
N GLN A 72 1.41 -1.37 -8.04
CA GLN A 72 1.88 0.01 -7.96
C GLN A 72 1.32 0.88 -9.10
N SER A 73 1.39 0.41 -10.35
CA SER A 73 0.86 1.14 -11.51
C SER A 73 -0.63 1.41 -11.36
N ARG A 74 -1.40 0.41 -10.88
CA ARG A 74 -2.84 0.52 -10.66
C ARG A 74 -3.16 1.56 -9.60
N LEU A 75 -2.42 1.57 -8.48
CA LEU A 75 -2.57 2.58 -7.42
C LEU A 75 -2.20 3.99 -7.90
N GLN A 76 -1.15 4.13 -8.72
CA GLN A 76 -0.76 5.43 -9.31
C GLN A 76 -1.79 5.94 -10.32
N SER A 77 -2.48 5.04 -11.02
CA SER A 77 -3.52 5.37 -11.98
C SER A 77 -4.89 5.69 -11.37
N GLN A 78 -5.04 5.62 -10.04
CA GLN A 78 -6.33 5.89 -9.41
C GLN A 78 -6.75 7.35 -9.65
N PRO A 79 -8.01 7.59 -10.07
CA PRO A 79 -8.49 8.93 -10.38
C PRO A 79 -8.52 9.83 -9.13
N SER A 80 -8.34 11.13 -9.34
CA SER A 80 -8.44 12.15 -8.30
C SER A 80 -9.72 11.97 -7.49
N VAL A 81 -9.59 12.08 -6.18
CA VAL A 81 -10.67 11.85 -5.24
C VAL A 81 -11.78 12.87 -5.43
N ARG A 82 -13.02 12.41 -5.60
CA ARG A 82 -14.22 13.24 -5.72
C ARG A 82 -14.91 13.34 -4.36
N GLY A 83 -15.48 14.51 -4.04
CA GLY A 83 -16.16 14.78 -2.75
C GLY A 83 -17.51 14.08 -2.54
N ASP A 84 -17.91 13.18 -3.44
CA ASP A 84 -19.13 12.39 -3.32
C ASP A 84 -18.89 11.17 -2.40
N ALA A 85 -19.73 11.02 -1.37
CA ALA A 85 -19.66 9.94 -0.40
C ALA A 85 -19.76 8.55 -1.05
N ALA A 86 -20.53 8.38 -2.14
CA ALA A 86 -20.62 7.11 -2.85
C ALA A 86 -19.29 6.73 -3.51
N HIS A 87 -18.63 7.69 -4.16
CA HIS A 87 -17.33 7.49 -4.80
C HIS A 87 -16.22 7.24 -3.78
N LEU A 88 -16.22 7.96 -2.65
CA LEU A 88 -15.25 7.73 -1.55
C LEU A 88 -15.34 6.31 -0.99
N ARG A 89 -16.56 5.77 -0.83
CA ARG A 89 -16.76 4.40 -0.37
C ARG A 89 -16.21 3.37 -1.36
N GLU A 90 -16.37 3.58 -2.66
CA GLU A 90 -15.79 2.68 -3.66
C GLU A 90 -14.26 2.76 -3.67
N GLN A 91 -13.68 3.96 -3.57
CA GLN A 91 -12.22 4.12 -3.47
C GLN A 91 -11.64 3.42 -2.22
N ILE A 92 -12.33 3.47 -1.08
CA ILE A 92 -11.96 2.72 0.13
C ILE A 92 -12.02 1.21 -0.15
N ARG A 93 -13.07 0.74 -0.83
CA ARG A 93 -13.24 -0.67 -1.18
C ARG A 93 -12.11 -1.16 -2.07
N GLU A 94 -11.77 -0.42 -3.13
CA GLU A 94 -10.65 -0.74 -4.01
C GLU A 94 -9.31 -0.77 -3.27
N ASN A 95 -9.06 0.21 -2.41
CA ASN A 95 -7.83 0.25 -1.60
C ASN A 95 -7.76 -0.95 -0.64
N SER A 96 -8.87 -1.33 -0.01
CA SER A 96 -8.93 -2.52 0.85
C SER A 96 -8.62 -3.83 0.10
N LEU A 97 -9.05 -3.94 -1.17
CA LEU A 97 -8.70 -5.07 -2.03
C LEU A 97 -7.21 -5.07 -2.36
N ALA A 98 -6.63 -3.91 -2.67
CA ALA A 98 -5.19 -3.78 -2.93
C ALA A 98 -4.35 -4.15 -1.68
N LEU A 99 -4.79 -3.76 -0.49
CA LEU A 99 -4.17 -4.18 0.78
C LEU A 99 -4.21 -5.71 0.96
N GLY A 100 -5.35 -6.35 0.67
CA GLY A 100 -5.46 -7.80 0.73
C GLY A 100 -4.56 -8.53 -0.29
N GLU A 101 -4.36 -7.96 -1.48
CA GLU A 101 -3.37 -8.46 -2.44
C GLU A 101 -1.93 -8.30 -1.92
N LEU A 102 -1.59 -7.14 -1.35
CA LEU A 102 -0.28 -6.89 -0.75
C LEU A 102 0.02 -7.84 0.42
N GLU A 103 -0.95 -8.21 1.24
CA GLU A 103 -0.77 -9.18 2.31
C GLU A 103 -0.38 -10.56 1.77
N LYS A 104 -1.06 -11.03 0.71
CA LYS A 104 -0.72 -12.29 0.04
C LYS A 104 0.69 -12.26 -0.56
N LEU A 105 1.08 -11.14 -1.18
CA LEU A 105 2.43 -10.95 -1.70
C LEU A 105 3.48 -10.95 -0.58
N GLY A 106 3.15 -10.40 0.59
CA GLY A 106 4.02 -10.43 1.77
C GLY A 106 4.35 -11.86 2.22
N VAL A 107 3.32 -12.71 2.37
CA VAL A 107 3.51 -14.14 2.71
C VAL A 107 4.36 -14.86 1.65
N ALA A 108 4.15 -14.55 0.37
CA ALA A 108 4.94 -15.15 -0.70
C ALA A 108 6.40 -14.71 -0.68
N LEU A 109 6.68 -13.44 -0.38
CA LEU A 109 8.03 -12.89 -0.20
C LEU A 109 8.75 -13.53 0.99
N GLU A 110 8.08 -13.69 2.14
CA GLU A 110 8.63 -14.39 3.30
C GLU A 110 8.99 -15.85 2.96
N THR A 111 8.15 -16.52 2.16
CA THR A 111 8.42 -17.89 1.70
C THR A 111 9.67 -17.94 0.80
N VAL A 112 9.79 -17.01 -0.14
CA VAL A 112 10.95 -16.90 -1.03
C VAL A 112 12.21 -16.59 -0.24
N GLN A 113 12.13 -15.71 0.75
CA GLN A 113 13.24 -15.40 1.66
C GLN A 113 13.67 -16.63 2.46
N ALA A 114 12.73 -17.41 3.00
CA ALA A 114 13.04 -18.64 3.71
C ALA A 114 13.77 -19.64 2.79
N GLN A 115 13.25 -19.86 1.57
CA GLN A 115 13.87 -20.73 0.57
C GLN A 115 15.26 -20.23 0.16
N GLY A 116 15.43 -18.92 -0.02
CA GLY A 116 16.71 -18.30 -0.35
C GLY A 116 17.72 -18.47 0.78
N SER A 117 17.31 -18.28 2.03
CA SER A 117 18.16 -18.48 3.20
C SER A 117 18.60 -19.93 3.37
N GLU A 118 17.73 -20.90 3.07
CA GLU A 118 18.06 -22.34 3.11
C GLU A 118 19.07 -22.69 2.01
N LEU A 119 18.87 -22.18 0.79
CA LEU A 119 19.81 -22.36 -0.33
C LEU A 119 21.15 -21.70 -0.06
N LEU A 120 21.17 -20.49 0.48
CA LEU A 120 22.40 -19.78 0.82
C LEU A 120 23.12 -20.40 2.01
N ALA A 121 22.40 -20.94 3.01
CA ALA A 121 23.01 -21.72 4.09
C ALA A 121 23.71 -22.98 3.55
N SER A 122 23.20 -23.56 2.45
CA SER A 122 23.88 -24.65 1.74
C SER A 122 25.12 -24.20 0.94
N MET A 123 25.24 -22.89 0.63
CA MET A 123 26.23 -22.33 -0.31
C MET A 123 27.19 -21.28 0.31
N GLN A 124 27.04 -20.90 1.58
CA GLN A 124 27.83 -19.85 2.27
C GLN A 124 27.94 -18.50 1.52
N ALA A 125 26.86 -17.99 0.95
CA ALA A 125 26.84 -16.68 0.26
C ALA A 125 25.72 -15.76 0.80
N ALA A 126 25.85 -14.44 0.66
CA ALA A 126 24.95 -13.45 1.28
C ALA A 126 24.14 -12.59 0.28
N ASN A 127 22.82 -12.70 0.42
CA ASN A 127 21.67 -11.77 0.29
C ASN A 127 21.55 -10.73 -0.85
N SER A 128 20.49 -10.90 -1.65
CA SER A 128 19.87 -9.93 -2.58
C SER A 128 18.44 -9.48 -2.22
N ASP A 129 17.82 -10.04 -1.16
CA ASP A 129 16.36 -9.96 -0.96
C ASP A 129 15.86 -8.68 -0.27
N ALA A 130 16.77 -7.82 0.22
CA ALA A 130 16.41 -6.65 1.01
C ALA A 130 15.65 -5.56 0.22
N ALA A 131 15.92 -5.44 -1.09
CA ALA A 131 15.30 -4.43 -1.93
C ALA A 131 13.80 -4.67 -2.13
N LEU A 132 13.39 -5.91 -2.47
CA LEU A 132 11.98 -6.26 -2.67
C LEU A 132 11.14 -6.09 -1.40
N LEU A 133 11.69 -6.49 -0.25
CA LEU A 133 11.02 -6.31 1.05
C LEU A 133 10.79 -4.83 1.37
N SER A 134 11.77 -3.97 1.08
CA SER A 134 11.62 -2.53 1.28
C SER A 134 10.57 -1.91 0.35
N GLN A 135 10.51 -2.32 -0.92
CA GLN A 135 9.50 -1.86 -1.88
C GLN A 135 8.09 -2.28 -1.46
N TRP A 136 7.91 -3.55 -1.08
CA TRP A 136 6.64 -4.04 -0.53
C TRP A 136 6.21 -3.25 0.70
N GLY A 137 7.12 -3.05 1.65
CA GLY A 137 6.84 -2.29 2.88
C GLY A 137 6.43 -0.84 2.61
N CYS A 138 7.10 -0.19 1.66
CA CYS A 138 6.76 1.18 1.23
C CYS A 138 5.37 1.25 0.60
N LEU A 139 5.04 0.35 -0.33
CA LEU A 139 3.71 0.30 -0.97
C LEU A 139 2.61 0.05 0.04
N ARG A 140 2.82 -0.88 0.98
CA ARG A 140 1.88 -1.18 2.06
C ARG A 140 1.63 0.04 2.95
N GLY A 141 2.70 0.74 3.37
CA GLY A 141 2.58 1.95 4.18
C GLY A 141 1.75 3.03 3.48
N ARG A 142 2.03 3.29 2.19
CA ARG A 142 1.27 4.25 1.38
C ARG A 142 -0.22 3.88 1.26
N CYS A 143 -0.54 2.61 1.04
CA CYS A 143 -1.94 2.16 0.96
C CYS A 143 -2.66 2.39 2.29
N GLN A 144 -2.02 2.09 3.43
CA GLN A 144 -2.59 2.31 4.76
C GLN A 144 -2.82 3.79 5.06
N GLU A 145 -1.89 4.66 4.67
CA GLU A 145 -2.04 6.11 4.82
C GLU A 145 -3.19 6.64 3.95
N GLN A 146 -3.26 6.21 2.70
CA GLN A 146 -4.34 6.57 1.79
C GLN A 146 -5.71 6.09 2.30
N GLU A 147 -5.80 4.87 2.85
CA GLU A 147 -7.05 4.36 3.42
C GLU A 147 -7.50 5.21 4.63
N ARG A 148 -6.57 5.55 5.53
CA ARG A 148 -6.87 6.42 6.69
C ARG A 148 -7.39 7.77 6.22
N TRP A 149 -6.70 8.40 5.27
CA TRP A 149 -7.09 9.69 4.73
C TRP A 149 -8.46 9.64 4.02
N LEU A 150 -8.74 8.60 3.22
CA LEU A 150 -10.04 8.43 2.57
C LEU A 150 -11.18 8.26 3.58
N ARG A 151 -10.94 7.53 4.69
CA ARG A 151 -11.94 7.35 5.76
C ARG A 151 -12.23 8.67 6.49
N GLU A 152 -11.20 9.48 6.76
CA GLU A 152 -11.37 10.81 7.36
C GLU A 152 -12.15 11.73 6.41
N LEU A 153 -11.82 11.72 5.12
CA LEU A 153 -12.52 12.49 4.11
C LEU A 153 -13.98 12.06 3.95
N LEU A 154 -14.28 10.76 3.96
CA LEU A 154 -15.65 10.25 3.95
C LEU A 154 -16.45 10.77 5.16
N ALA A 155 -15.85 10.75 6.35
CA ALA A 155 -16.51 11.28 7.54
C ALA A 155 -16.80 12.79 7.44
N LEU A 156 -15.92 13.57 6.80
CA LEU A 156 -16.17 14.98 6.51
C LEU A 156 -17.27 15.16 5.47
N ALA A 157 -17.24 14.39 4.38
CA ALA A 157 -18.25 14.44 3.33
C ALA A 157 -19.64 14.09 3.88
N ASP A 158 -19.78 13.01 4.64
CA ASP A 158 -21.05 12.61 5.25
C ASP A 158 -21.62 13.71 6.15
N ARG A 159 -20.77 14.39 6.95
CA ARG A 159 -21.19 15.53 7.79
C ARG A 159 -21.61 16.74 6.97
N PHE A 160 -20.87 17.05 5.90
CA PHE A 160 -21.17 18.18 5.02
C PHE A 160 -22.51 17.98 4.31
N TRP A 161 -22.70 16.83 3.65
CA TRP A 161 -23.93 16.53 2.92
C TRP A 161 -25.14 16.43 3.84
N HIS A 162 -24.97 15.88 5.04
CA HIS A 162 -26.02 15.89 6.05
C HIS A 162 -26.40 17.32 6.46
N GLY A 163 -25.42 18.17 6.80
CA GLY A 163 -25.69 19.58 7.15
C GLY A 163 -26.33 20.37 6.00
N LEU A 164 -25.91 20.14 4.76
CA LEU A 164 -26.54 20.75 3.58
C LEU A 164 -28.00 20.31 3.44
N SER A 165 -28.31 19.04 3.68
CA SER A 165 -29.69 18.54 3.64
C SER A 165 -30.56 19.16 4.73
N GLU A 166 -30.04 19.33 5.95
CA GLU A 166 -30.75 20.01 7.04
C GLU A 166 -31.00 21.49 6.70
N LEU A 167 -30.00 22.18 6.13
CA LEU A 167 -30.15 23.56 5.66
C LEU A 167 -31.19 23.67 4.53
N ALA A 168 -31.19 22.75 3.57
CA ALA A 168 -32.19 22.74 2.50
C ALA A 168 -33.62 22.50 3.04
N LEU A 169 -33.77 21.60 4.01
CA LEU A 169 -35.06 21.36 4.69
C LEU A 169 -35.54 22.59 5.45
N THR A 170 -34.66 23.22 6.24
CA THR A 170 -35.02 24.45 6.97
C THR A 170 -35.35 25.61 6.03
N LEU A 171 -34.65 25.73 4.90
CA LEU A 171 -34.97 26.71 3.87
C LEU A 171 -36.33 26.44 3.23
N SER A 172 -36.62 25.18 2.88
CA SER A 172 -37.94 24.78 2.35
C SER A 172 -39.07 25.05 3.35
N ASP A 173 -38.87 24.69 4.62
CA ASP A 173 -39.82 24.97 5.70
C ASP A 173 -40.08 26.48 5.86
N THR A 174 -39.02 27.30 5.81
CA THR A 174 -39.15 28.75 5.92
C THR A 174 -39.83 29.36 4.69
N GLN A 175 -39.52 28.87 3.49
CA GLN A 175 -40.23 29.26 2.26
C GLN A 175 -41.73 28.92 2.35
N GLN A 176 -42.09 27.73 2.80
CA GLN A 176 -43.50 27.35 3.00
C GLN A 176 -44.21 28.24 4.03
N LEU A 177 -43.53 28.62 5.11
CA LEU A 177 -44.08 29.54 6.10
C LEU A 177 -44.31 30.95 5.51
N VAL A 178 -43.38 31.45 4.69
CA VAL A 178 -43.50 32.76 4.03
C VAL A 178 -44.64 32.76 3.01
N LEU A 179 -44.71 31.75 2.15
CA LEU A 179 -45.80 31.60 1.18
C LEU A 179 -47.16 31.50 1.88
N GLY A 180 -47.24 30.74 2.97
CA GLY A 180 -48.44 30.65 3.80
C GLY A 180 -48.83 31.97 4.48
N LEU A 181 -47.91 32.93 4.68
CA LEU A 181 -48.21 34.28 5.17
C LEU A 181 -48.82 35.15 4.06
N GLU A 182 -48.35 35.01 2.83
CA GLU A 182 -48.89 35.73 1.66
C GLU A 182 -50.31 35.24 1.31
N GLU A 183 -50.56 33.93 1.44
CA GLU A 183 -51.87 33.30 1.21
C GLU A 183 -52.90 33.63 2.31
N ALA A 184 -52.46 33.94 3.54
CA ALA A 184 -53.32 34.20 4.69
C ALA A 184 -54.14 35.52 4.61
N GLY A 185 -54.05 36.26 3.50
CA GLY A 185 -55.09 37.20 3.07
C GLY A 185 -55.62 38.12 4.18
N GLY A 186 -54.76 38.92 4.81
CA GLY A 186 -55.17 40.04 5.65
C GLY A 186 -55.85 39.71 6.99
N GLU A 187 -55.94 38.44 7.41
CA GLU A 187 -56.50 38.07 8.72
C GLU A 187 -55.49 38.31 9.86
N PRO A 188 -55.69 39.33 10.73
CA PRO A 188 -54.65 39.81 11.65
C PRO A 188 -54.25 38.79 12.72
N GLU A 189 -55.15 37.89 13.13
CA GLU A 189 -54.86 36.85 14.14
C GLU A 189 -54.07 35.66 13.57
N ALA A 190 -54.28 35.33 12.29
CA ALA A 190 -53.51 34.30 11.59
C ALA A 190 -52.06 34.76 11.35
N ILE A 191 -51.89 36.04 10.99
CA ILE A 191 -50.58 36.68 10.86
C ILE A 191 -49.85 36.67 12.21
N ARG A 192 -50.52 37.06 13.31
CA ARG A 192 -49.93 37.08 14.67
C ARG A 192 -49.48 35.71 15.18
N THR A 193 -50.28 34.67 14.95
CA THR A 193 -49.92 33.31 15.39
C THR A 193 -48.73 32.76 14.60
N ARG A 194 -48.66 32.97 13.28
CA ARG A 194 -47.50 32.54 12.47
C ARG A 194 -46.23 33.36 12.75
N LEU A 195 -46.35 34.66 13.05
CA LEU A 195 -45.19 35.49 13.40
C LEU A 195 -44.54 35.02 14.71
N ARG A 196 -45.34 34.53 15.67
CA ARG A 196 -44.82 33.88 16.88
C ARG A 196 -44.10 32.57 16.57
N THR A 197 -44.61 31.74 15.64
CA THR A 197 -43.93 30.48 15.29
C THR A 197 -42.59 30.72 14.59
N LEU A 198 -42.51 31.74 13.73
CA LEU A 198 -41.25 32.17 13.12
C LEU A 198 -40.27 32.74 14.15
N GLN A 199 -40.76 33.55 15.11
CA GLN A 199 -39.93 34.06 16.19
C GLN A 199 -39.35 32.91 17.02
N VAL A 200 -40.19 32.01 17.54
CA VAL A 200 -39.74 30.87 18.36
C VAL A 200 -38.67 30.04 17.63
N ARG A 201 -38.85 29.77 16.33
CA ARG A 201 -37.84 29.09 15.51
C ARG A 201 -36.57 29.91 15.30
N GLY A 202 -36.68 31.23 15.16
CA GLY A 202 -35.54 32.14 15.12
C GLY A 202 -34.73 32.17 16.42
N TRP A 203 -35.38 31.99 17.57
CA TRP A 203 -34.72 31.83 18.87
C TRP A 203 -34.02 30.46 19.01
N GLU A 204 -34.57 29.40 18.42
CA GLU A 204 -33.93 28.08 18.36
C GLU A 204 -32.68 28.07 17.45
N LEU A 205 -32.67 28.86 16.37
CA LEU A 205 -31.49 29.05 15.52
C LEU A 205 -30.44 30.02 16.11
N GLY A 206 -30.86 30.99 16.93
CA GLY A 206 -29.99 32.01 17.52
C GLY A 206 -29.48 31.72 18.94
N GLY A 207 -29.92 30.63 19.58
CA GLY A 207 -29.78 30.42 21.01
C GLY A 207 -28.96 29.19 21.43
N GLN A 208 -27.63 29.28 21.38
CA GLN A 208 -26.78 28.51 22.31
C GLN A 208 -25.54 29.32 22.73
N PRO A 209 -25.44 29.75 24.01
CA PRO A 209 -24.22 30.38 24.50
C PRO A 209 -23.11 29.32 24.61
N ARG A 210 -22.01 29.55 23.89
CA ARG A 210 -20.75 28.82 24.09
C ARG A 210 -20.25 29.05 25.52
N GLY A 211 -20.46 28.06 26.38
CA GLY A 211 -19.79 27.96 27.67
C GLY A 211 -18.34 27.51 27.50
N THR A 212 -17.42 28.37 27.92
CA THR A 212 -15.97 28.18 27.99
C THR A 212 -15.52 27.39 29.22
N GLY A 213 -14.48 26.57 29.07
CA GLY A 213 -13.61 26.00 30.12
C GLY A 213 -13.38 24.48 29.90
N SER A 214 -12.18 23.89 29.83
CA SER A 214 -10.77 24.26 30.06
C SER A 214 -9.88 23.17 29.39
N PRO A 215 -8.55 23.32 29.21
CA PRO A 215 -7.76 22.53 28.26
C PRO A 215 -7.18 21.25 28.87
N VAL A 216 -7.13 20.17 28.07
CA VAL A 216 -6.23 19.04 28.31
C VAL A 216 -5.18 19.04 27.21
N ALA A 217 -3.95 19.34 27.61
CA ALA A 217 -2.76 19.18 26.79
C ALA A 217 -2.53 17.69 26.50
N ARG A 218 -2.50 17.33 25.22
CA ARG A 218 -1.82 16.11 24.77
C ARG A 218 -1.13 16.40 23.45
N ALA A 219 0.20 16.42 23.51
CA ALA A 219 1.08 16.61 22.37
C ALA A 219 0.71 15.63 21.24
N SER A 220 0.46 16.18 20.06
CA SER A 220 0.31 15.44 18.80
C SER A 220 1.22 16.10 17.75
N PRO A 221 1.87 15.31 16.88
CA PRO A 221 2.86 15.82 15.93
C PRO A 221 2.20 16.67 14.83
N SER A 222 2.97 17.63 14.32
CA SER A 222 2.55 18.65 13.36
C SER A 222 1.94 18.07 12.08
N PRO A 223 0.77 18.55 11.62
CA PRO A 223 0.20 18.19 10.33
C PRO A 223 0.99 18.79 9.16
N PRO A 224 0.98 18.16 7.97
CA PRO A 224 1.52 18.76 6.75
C PRO A 224 0.75 20.04 6.38
N PRO A 225 1.36 20.95 5.59
CA PRO A 225 0.79 22.27 5.35
C PRO A 225 -0.58 22.18 4.69
N SER A 226 -1.57 22.77 5.35
CA SER A 226 -2.92 22.95 4.85
C SER A 226 -2.87 23.64 3.48
N PRO A 227 -3.74 23.25 2.52
CA PRO A 227 -3.88 24.01 1.28
C PRO A 227 -4.15 25.47 1.64
N GLY A 228 -3.33 26.35 1.09
CA GLY A 228 -3.38 27.77 1.41
C GLY A 228 -4.78 28.34 1.12
N PRO A 229 -5.17 29.45 1.77
CA PRO A 229 -6.47 30.09 1.56
C PRO A 229 -6.77 30.47 0.10
N GLN A 230 -5.77 30.41 -0.78
CA GLN A 230 -5.90 30.56 -2.23
C GLN A 230 -6.48 29.31 -2.90
N ALA A 231 -6.04 28.10 -2.55
CA ALA A 231 -6.55 26.86 -3.13
C ALA A 231 -8.02 26.63 -2.76
N LEU A 232 -8.39 26.93 -1.51
CA LEU A 232 -9.79 26.91 -1.06
C LEU A 232 -10.63 27.99 -1.75
N ARG A 233 -10.03 29.12 -2.14
CA ARG A 233 -10.74 30.18 -2.87
C ARG A 233 -11.00 29.77 -4.32
N GLU A 234 -10.02 29.15 -4.98
CA GLU A 234 -10.18 28.63 -6.34
C GLU A 234 -11.24 27.53 -6.41
N GLU A 235 -11.32 26.64 -5.42
CA GLU A 235 -12.40 25.63 -5.36
C GLU A 235 -13.77 26.25 -5.13
N ILE A 236 -13.88 27.28 -4.28
CA ILE A 236 -15.15 28.01 -4.06
C ILE A 236 -15.58 28.76 -5.33
N ASP A 237 -14.65 29.44 -5.99
CA ASP A 237 -14.92 30.18 -7.22
C ASP A 237 -15.31 29.21 -8.37
N SER A 238 -14.69 28.01 -8.41
CA SER A 238 -15.05 26.94 -9.36
C SER A 238 -16.47 26.42 -9.13
N LEU A 239 -16.84 26.14 -7.87
CA LEU A 239 -18.18 25.66 -7.53
C LEU A 239 -19.25 26.72 -7.77
N GLN A 240 -18.92 28.01 -7.58
CA GLN A 240 -19.82 29.12 -7.94
C GLN A 240 -20.04 29.21 -9.46
N GLY A 241 -18.99 29.04 -10.27
CA GLY A 241 -19.11 28.98 -11.72
C GLY A 241 -19.97 27.80 -12.22
N GLU A 242 -19.86 26.63 -11.58
CA GLU A 242 -20.72 25.47 -11.88
C GLU A 242 -22.20 25.73 -11.51
N LEU A 243 -22.45 26.46 -10.42
CA LEU A 243 -23.81 26.82 -10.01
C LEU A 243 -24.44 27.86 -10.96
N ASP A 244 -23.66 28.85 -11.41
CA ASP A 244 -24.11 29.89 -12.34
C ASP A 244 -24.39 29.32 -13.74
N THR A 245 -23.56 28.35 -14.18
CA THR A 245 -23.80 27.64 -15.45
C THR A 245 -25.05 26.76 -15.38
N LEU A 246 -25.30 26.08 -14.27
CA LEU A 246 -26.55 25.35 -14.04
C LEU A 246 -27.78 26.29 -13.95
N GLY A 247 -27.62 27.47 -13.33
CA GLY A 247 -28.65 28.50 -13.26
C GLY A 247 -29.03 29.05 -14.64
N SER A 248 -28.05 29.27 -15.53
CA SER A 248 -28.33 29.71 -16.91
C SER A 248 -28.98 28.63 -17.77
N LEU A 249 -28.63 27.35 -17.57
CA LEU A 249 -29.27 26.22 -18.25
C LEU A 249 -30.72 25.97 -17.75
N GLY A 250 -31.02 26.31 -16.50
CA GLY A 250 -32.36 26.20 -15.92
C GLY A 250 -33.34 27.31 -16.33
N VAL A 251 -32.90 28.32 -17.08
CA VAL A 251 -33.73 29.44 -17.56
C VAL A 251 -34.15 29.25 -19.03
N GLU A 252 -33.60 28.27 -19.76
CA GLU A 252 -33.97 27.98 -21.16
C GLU A 252 -34.90 26.76 -21.37
N LEU A 253 -35.60 26.29 -20.32
CA LEU A 253 -36.72 25.33 -20.43
C LEU A 253 -38.00 25.90 -19.83
#